data_AF-A0AAV9AQC1-F1
#
_entry.id   AF-A0AAV9AQC1-F1
#
_cell.length_a   1.000
_cell.length_b   1.000
_cell.length_c   1.000
_cell.angle_alpha   90.00
_cell.angle_beta   90.00
_cell.angle_gamma   90.00
#
_symmetry.space_group_name_H-M   'P 1'
#
loop_
_entity.id
_entity.type
_entity.pdbx_description
1 polymer ?
#
loop_
_entity_poly.entity_id
_entity_poly.type
_entity_poly.pdbx_seq_one_letter_code
_entity_poly.pdbx_strand_id
1 'polypeptide(L)'
;MGGFLCFHGFHRIFNFVIGDPLKRLSLCIFWMLVICASILCFYKISKDDKTERILLRKYYHLVAVLMFVPALAFQPEFLDLAFGAALAVFLTLEIIRVWRIWPLGQLVHQFMNAFTDHRDSDILIVSHFSLLLGCALPEWLSLRYNDRPLAPFAGILSLGIGDTMASMVGHKYGVLRWSKTGRKTIEGTVAGIASVLAVCFVLVPHLASTGYLLIENWMPLIVAATVSGLLEAYTEQLDNAFIPLVFYSLLCL
;
A
#
# COMPACT_ATOMS: atom_id res chain seq x y z
N MET A 1 -5.37 -13.52 -35.82
CA MET A 1 -4.07 -13.05 -35.28
C MET A 1 -4.05 -12.77 -33.78
N GLY A 2 -5.19 -12.48 -33.10
CA GLY A 2 -5.21 -12.27 -31.64
C GLY A 2 -4.99 -13.52 -30.75
N GLY A 3 -5.28 -14.72 -31.24
CA GLY A 3 -5.14 -15.96 -30.46
C GLY A 3 -3.70 -16.43 -30.23
N PHE A 4 -2.76 -16.10 -31.13
CA PHE A 4 -1.36 -16.52 -31.05
C PHE A 4 -0.55 -15.71 -30.01
N LEU A 5 -0.88 -14.42 -29.85
CA LEU A 5 -0.26 -13.55 -28.82
C LEU A 5 -0.70 -13.95 -27.39
N CYS A 6 -1.96 -14.37 -27.23
CA CYS A 6 -2.51 -14.75 -25.93
C CYS A 6 -1.87 -16.06 -25.42
N PHE A 7 -1.75 -17.08 -26.28
CA PHE A 7 -1.08 -18.35 -25.94
C PHE A 7 0.38 -18.17 -25.54
N HIS A 8 1.10 -17.28 -26.23
CA HIS A 8 2.50 -16.97 -25.91
C HIS A 8 2.63 -16.22 -24.58
N GLY A 9 1.67 -15.35 -24.27
CA GLY A 9 1.59 -14.65 -22.98
C GLY A 9 1.33 -15.61 -21.81
N PHE A 10 0.33 -16.49 -21.93
CA PHE A 10 0.04 -17.49 -20.89
C PHE A 10 1.21 -18.44 -20.65
N HIS A 11 1.85 -18.92 -21.72
CA HIS A 11 3.03 -19.78 -21.60
C HIS A 11 4.21 -19.05 -20.93
N ARG A 12 4.41 -17.76 -21.23
CA ARG A 12 5.43 -16.93 -20.55
C ARG A 12 5.13 -16.73 -19.08
N ILE A 13 3.89 -16.43 -18.72
CA ILE A 13 3.47 -16.27 -17.31
C ILE A 13 3.63 -17.61 -16.57
N PHE A 14 3.23 -18.72 -17.19
CA PHE A 14 3.34 -20.04 -16.60
C PHE A 14 4.81 -20.44 -16.36
N ASN A 15 5.67 -20.25 -17.37
CA ASN A 15 7.11 -20.52 -17.23
C ASN A 15 7.78 -19.56 -16.26
N PHE A 16 7.33 -18.31 -16.21
CA PHE A 16 7.78 -17.34 -15.22
C PHE A 16 7.46 -17.84 -13.81
N VAL A 17 6.19 -18.17 -13.52
CA VAL A 17 5.74 -18.68 -12.22
C VAL A 17 6.53 -19.92 -11.77
N ILE A 18 6.92 -20.79 -12.70
CA ILE A 18 7.64 -22.04 -12.43
C ILE A 18 9.17 -21.87 -12.43
N GLY A 19 9.71 -20.75 -12.92
CA GLY A 19 11.16 -20.56 -13.11
C GLY A 19 11.97 -20.56 -11.81
N ASP A 20 11.48 -19.90 -10.76
CA ASP A 20 12.11 -19.86 -9.43
C ASP A 20 11.13 -20.35 -8.34
N PRO A 21 10.81 -21.66 -8.31
CA PRO A 21 9.68 -22.16 -7.56
C PRO A 21 9.91 -22.01 -6.05
N LEU A 22 11.14 -22.17 -5.56
CA LEU A 22 11.45 -22.11 -4.13
C LEU A 22 11.25 -20.71 -3.54
N LYS A 23 11.74 -19.66 -4.21
CA LYS A 23 11.61 -18.27 -3.74
C LYS A 23 10.15 -17.82 -3.75
N ARG A 24 9.43 -18.14 -4.84
CA ARG A 24 8.02 -17.76 -5.01
C ARG A 24 7.12 -18.54 -4.06
N LEU A 25 7.34 -19.84 -3.91
CA LEU A 25 6.60 -20.65 -2.94
C LEU A 25 6.86 -20.18 -1.50
N SER A 26 8.11 -19.86 -1.16
CA SER A 26 8.44 -19.28 0.16
C SER A 26 7.68 -17.98 0.41
N LEU A 27 7.61 -17.09 -0.60
CA LEU A 27 6.85 -15.85 -0.51
C LEU A 27 5.34 -16.10 -0.37
N CYS A 28 4.78 -17.06 -1.10
CA CYS A 28 3.37 -17.46 -0.95
C CYS A 28 3.09 -18.02 0.45
N ILE A 29 3.96 -18.88 0.98
CA ILE A 29 3.84 -19.40 2.35
C ILE A 29 3.90 -18.24 3.35
N PHE A 30 4.85 -17.31 3.17
CA PHE A 30 4.95 -16.12 4.00
C PHE A 30 3.67 -15.28 3.96
N TRP A 31 3.11 -14.99 2.79
CA TRP A 31 1.83 -14.28 2.67
C TRP A 31 0.68 -15.03 3.34
N MET A 32 0.60 -16.34 3.19
CA MET A 32 -0.42 -17.16 3.87
C MET A 32 -0.27 -17.10 5.38
N LEU A 33 0.95 -17.13 5.91
CA LEU A 33 1.23 -16.97 7.33
C LEU A 33 0.83 -15.58 7.84
N VAL A 34 1.16 -14.52 7.09
CA VAL A 34 0.77 -13.14 7.43
C VAL A 34 -0.75 -12.98 7.43
N ILE A 35 -1.44 -13.49 6.42
CA ILE A 35 -2.90 -13.46 6.34
C ILE A 35 -3.51 -14.24 7.51
N CYS A 36 -3.04 -15.46 7.77
CA CYS A 36 -3.52 -16.28 8.88
C CYS A 36 -3.33 -15.58 10.23
N ALA A 37 -2.12 -15.09 10.49
CA ALA A 37 -1.82 -14.30 11.69
C ALA A 37 -2.70 -13.05 11.78
N SER A 38 -2.99 -12.39 10.64
CA SER A 38 -3.83 -11.21 10.63
C SER A 38 -5.29 -11.50 10.97
N ILE A 39 -5.84 -12.61 10.47
CA ILE A 39 -7.20 -13.03 10.77
C ILE A 39 -7.31 -13.40 12.25
N LEU A 40 -6.33 -14.14 12.79
CA LEU A 40 -6.29 -14.50 14.20
C LEU A 40 -6.18 -13.26 15.10
N CYS A 41 -5.35 -12.29 14.72
CA CYS A 41 -5.20 -11.03 15.45
C CYS A 41 -6.48 -10.19 15.37
N PHE A 42 -7.07 -10.06 14.19
CA PHE A 42 -8.34 -9.37 13.97
C PHE A 42 -9.46 -9.99 14.82
N TYR A 43 -9.55 -11.33 14.87
CA TYR A 43 -10.56 -12.01 15.71
C TYR A 43 -10.38 -11.70 17.20
N LYS A 44 -9.12 -11.61 17.68
CA LYS A 44 -8.84 -11.22 19.07
C LYS A 44 -9.20 -9.75 19.34
N ILE A 45 -8.87 -8.86 18.41
CA ILE A 45 -9.14 -7.41 18.52
C ILE A 45 -10.64 -7.13 18.41
N SER A 46 -11.36 -7.82 17.52
CA SER A 46 -12.81 -7.68 17.33
C SER A 46 -13.62 -8.12 18.54
N LYS A 47 -13.04 -8.91 19.46
CA LYS A 47 -13.68 -9.29 20.73
C LYS A 47 -13.64 -8.16 21.76
N ASP A 48 -12.81 -7.15 21.53
CA ASP A 48 -12.69 -5.95 22.36
C ASP A 48 -13.51 -4.82 21.70
N ASP A 49 -14.70 -4.56 22.26
CA ASP A 49 -15.78 -3.76 21.66
C ASP A 49 -15.48 -2.24 21.51
N LYS A 50 -14.23 -1.84 21.81
CA LYS A 50 -13.77 -0.44 21.80
C LYS A 50 -12.85 -0.07 20.65
N THR A 51 -12.58 -0.97 19.71
CA THR A 51 -11.60 -0.67 18.65
C THR A 51 -12.16 0.37 17.69
N GLU A 52 -11.60 1.59 17.71
CA GLU A 52 -11.97 2.65 16.77
C GLU A 52 -11.72 2.19 15.32
N ARG A 53 -12.69 2.42 14.43
CA ARG A 53 -12.59 2.11 12.98
C ARG A 53 -11.32 2.68 12.34
N ILE A 54 -10.80 3.79 12.87
CA ILE A 54 -9.54 4.40 12.45
C ILE A 54 -8.36 3.45 12.68
N LEU A 55 -8.25 2.84 13.85
CA LEU A 55 -7.17 1.89 14.15
C LEU A 55 -7.23 0.66 13.24
N LEU A 56 -8.44 0.23 12.89
CA LEU A 56 -8.62 -0.90 11.98
C LEU A 56 -8.12 -0.59 10.55
N ARG A 57 -8.38 0.62 10.03
CA ARG A 57 -7.81 1.05 8.74
C ARG A 57 -6.28 0.99 8.76
N LYS A 58 -5.66 1.50 9.83
CA LYS A 58 -4.20 1.50 9.99
C LYS A 58 -3.61 0.10 10.15
N TYR A 59 -4.35 -0.80 10.81
CA TYR A 59 -3.99 -2.20 10.89
C TYR A 59 -3.86 -2.84 9.50
N TYR A 60 -4.81 -2.62 8.59
CA TYR A 60 -4.71 -3.13 7.22
C TYR A 60 -3.54 -2.50 6.44
N HIS A 61 -3.23 -1.22 6.67
CA HIS A 61 -2.07 -0.58 6.05
C HIS A 61 -0.76 -1.24 6.54
N LEU A 62 -0.67 -1.60 7.82
CA LEU A 62 0.49 -2.32 8.36
C LEU A 62 0.60 -3.75 7.80
N VAL A 63 -0.52 -4.47 7.65
CA VAL A 63 -0.54 -5.78 6.99
C VAL A 63 -0.06 -5.67 5.54
N ALA A 64 -0.50 -4.63 4.81
CA ALA A 64 -0.03 -4.35 3.45
C ALA A 64 1.49 -4.10 3.41
N VAL A 65 2.06 -3.31 4.34
CA VAL A 65 3.53 -3.13 4.46
C VAL A 65 4.23 -4.46 4.64
N LEU A 66 3.74 -5.29 5.57
CA LEU A 66 4.36 -6.57 5.88
C LEU A 66 4.32 -7.54 4.70
N MET A 67 3.26 -7.52 3.90
CA MET A 67 3.12 -8.36 2.71
C MET A 67 3.95 -7.84 1.52
N PHE A 68 3.92 -6.52 1.26
CA PHE A 68 4.44 -5.94 0.02
C PHE A 68 5.92 -5.55 0.09
N VAL A 69 6.43 -5.06 1.23
CA VAL A 69 7.86 -4.67 1.33
C VAL A 69 8.81 -5.84 1.04
N PRO A 70 8.65 -7.02 1.65
CA PRO A 70 9.54 -8.15 1.36
C PRO A 70 9.37 -8.66 -0.07
N ALA A 71 8.13 -8.68 -0.58
CA ALA A 71 7.85 -9.10 -1.94
C ALA A 71 8.55 -8.19 -2.96
N LEU A 72 8.48 -6.87 -2.77
CA LEU A 72 9.10 -5.89 -3.64
C LEU A 72 10.64 -5.95 -3.56
N ALA A 73 11.19 -6.20 -2.37
CA ALA A 73 12.63 -6.31 -2.18
C ALA A 73 13.24 -7.59 -2.79
N PHE A 74 12.53 -8.72 -2.73
CA PHE A 74 13.08 -10.02 -3.15
C PHE A 74 12.59 -10.50 -4.52
N GLN A 75 11.35 -10.20 -4.90
CA GLN A 75 10.67 -10.70 -6.11
C GLN A 75 9.71 -9.66 -6.70
N PRO A 76 10.20 -8.48 -7.16
CA PRO A 76 9.35 -7.39 -7.66
C PRO A 76 8.47 -7.81 -8.84
N GLU A 77 9.01 -8.56 -9.80
CA GLU A 77 8.24 -9.04 -10.97
C GLU A 77 7.07 -9.97 -10.59
N PHE A 78 7.17 -10.70 -9.46
CA PHE A 78 6.08 -11.52 -8.97
C PHE A 78 5.03 -10.69 -8.23
N LEU A 79 5.46 -9.65 -7.52
CA LEU A 79 4.57 -8.69 -6.88
C LEU A 79 3.75 -7.91 -7.92
N ASP A 80 4.37 -7.45 -9.02
CA ASP A 80 3.69 -6.80 -10.14
C ASP A 80 2.53 -7.66 -10.69
N LEU A 81 2.80 -8.93 -10.97
CA LEU A 81 1.78 -9.88 -11.41
C LEU A 81 0.67 -10.05 -10.37
N ALA A 82 1.03 -10.13 -9.08
CA ALA A 82 0.08 -10.25 -7.99
C ALA A 82 -0.79 -8.99 -7.83
N PHE A 83 -0.22 -7.78 -8.02
CA PHE A 83 -0.97 -6.52 -8.02
C PHE A 83 -1.94 -6.45 -9.20
N GLY A 84 -1.51 -6.85 -10.40
CA GLY A 84 -2.40 -6.94 -11.56
C GLY A 84 -3.56 -7.91 -11.33
N ALA A 85 -3.27 -9.10 -10.78
CA ALA A 85 -4.29 -10.10 -10.45
C ALA A 85 -5.26 -9.59 -9.36
N ALA A 86 -4.74 -8.97 -8.30
CA ALA A 86 -5.54 -8.38 -7.24
C ALA A 86 -6.46 -7.29 -7.79
N LEU A 87 -5.95 -6.38 -8.61
CA LEU A 87 -6.75 -5.32 -9.24
C LEU A 87 -7.88 -5.92 -10.09
N ALA A 88 -7.60 -6.95 -10.88
CA ALA A 88 -8.62 -7.63 -11.68
C ALA A 88 -9.73 -8.27 -10.82
N VAL A 89 -9.36 -8.89 -9.69
CA VAL A 89 -10.31 -9.45 -8.72
C VAL A 89 -11.16 -8.33 -8.10
N PHE A 90 -10.54 -7.26 -7.63
CA PHE A 90 -11.25 -6.12 -7.04
C PHE A 90 -12.23 -5.50 -8.05
N LEU A 91 -11.79 -5.23 -9.29
CA LEU A 91 -12.67 -4.71 -10.35
C LEU A 91 -13.84 -5.65 -10.64
N THR A 92 -13.60 -6.97 -10.67
CA THR A 92 -14.66 -7.96 -10.87
C THR A 92 -15.68 -7.93 -9.72
N LEU A 93 -15.21 -7.87 -8.47
CA LEU A 93 -16.08 -7.77 -7.30
C LEU A 93 -16.90 -6.47 -7.33
N GLU A 94 -16.30 -5.36 -7.75
CA GLU A 94 -16.98 -4.09 -7.88
C GLU A 94 -18.05 -4.11 -8.98
N ILE A 95 -17.75 -4.74 -10.13
CA ILE A 95 -18.75 -4.97 -11.19
C ILE A 95 -19.91 -5.82 -10.63
N ILE A 96 -19.62 -6.92 -9.96
CA ILE A 96 -20.67 -7.77 -9.35
C ILE A 96 -21.54 -6.98 -8.36
N ARG A 97 -20.92 -6.12 -7.55
CA ARG A 97 -21.60 -5.24 -6.57
C ARG A 97 -22.49 -4.21 -7.25
N VAL A 98 -21.95 -3.47 -8.21
CA VAL A 98 -22.65 -2.37 -8.91
C VAL A 98 -23.83 -2.91 -9.72
N TRP A 99 -23.63 -4.00 -10.45
CA TRP A 99 -24.66 -4.61 -11.26
C TRP A 99 -25.58 -5.56 -10.48
N ARG A 100 -25.35 -5.73 -9.16
CA ARG A 100 -26.08 -6.65 -8.27
C ARG A 100 -26.32 -8.02 -8.90
N ILE A 101 -25.28 -8.61 -9.49
CA ILE A 101 -25.38 -9.86 -10.24
C ILE A 101 -25.81 -10.99 -9.30
N TRP A 102 -26.96 -11.60 -9.56
CA TRP A 102 -27.43 -12.76 -8.79
C TRP A 102 -26.51 -13.97 -9.02
N PRO A 103 -26.13 -14.77 -8.00
CA PRO A 103 -26.52 -14.71 -6.58
C PRO A 103 -25.58 -13.90 -5.67
N LEU A 104 -24.40 -13.50 -6.15
CA LEU A 104 -23.31 -12.94 -5.32
C LEU A 104 -23.49 -11.46 -4.97
N GLY A 105 -24.24 -10.70 -5.76
CA GLY A 105 -24.32 -9.24 -5.65
C GLY A 105 -24.71 -8.74 -4.26
N GLN A 106 -25.67 -9.41 -3.60
CA GLN A 106 -26.13 -9.00 -2.27
C GLN A 106 -25.13 -9.37 -1.16
N LEU A 107 -24.49 -10.53 -1.25
CA LEU A 107 -23.42 -10.95 -0.34
C LEU A 107 -22.20 -10.03 -0.44
N VAL A 108 -21.75 -9.73 -1.66
CA VAL A 108 -20.61 -8.83 -1.90
C VAL A 108 -20.94 -7.42 -1.43
N HIS A 109 -22.15 -6.91 -1.68
CA HIS A 109 -22.56 -5.59 -1.21
C HIS A 109 -22.56 -5.50 0.33
N GLN A 110 -23.09 -6.51 1.03
CA GLN A 110 -23.09 -6.54 2.49
C GLN A 110 -21.67 -6.66 3.06
N PHE A 111 -20.86 -7.57 2.51
CA PHE A 111 -19.47 -7.75 2.91
C PHE A 111 -18.69 -6.45 2.76
N MET A 112 -18.73 -5.85 1.57
CA MET A 112 -17.94 -4.66 1.30
C MET A 112 -18.43 -3.42 2.08
N ASN A 113 -19.74 -3.25 2.26
CA ASN A 113 -20.28 -2.16 3.10
C ASN A 113 -19.86 -2.30 4.58
N ALA A 114 -19.65 -3.52 5.09
CA ALA A 114 -19.18 -3.71 6.46
C ALA A 114 -17.78 -3.10 6.71
N PHE A 115 -16.96 -3.00 5.65
CA PHE A 115 -15.61 -2.42 5.67
C PHE A 115 -15.55 -0.99 5.09
N THR A 116 -16.68 -0.41 4.72
CA THR A 116 -16.76 0.95 4.16
C THR A 116 -17.07 1.94 5.29
N ASP A 117 -16.35 3.07 5.35
CA ASP A 117 -16.55 4.09 6.40
C ASP A 117 -17.51 5.19 5.91
N HIS A 118 -18.10 5.97 6.82
CA HIS A 118 -18.97 7.12 6.51
C HIS A 118 -18.30 8.23 5.69
N ARG A 119 -16.97 8.13 5.47
CA ARG A 119 -16.17 9.01 4.61
C ARG A 119 -16.13 8.55 3.16
N ASP A 120 -16.42 7.28 2.89
CA ASP A 120 -16.52 6.76 1.53
C ASP A 120 -17.86 7.19 0.94
N SER A 121 -17.82 7.88 -0.19
CA SER A 121 -19.03 8.29 -0.92
C SER A 121 -19.76 7.06 -1.46
N ASP A 122 -21.11 7.06 -1.45
CA ASP A 122 -22.01 5.94 -1.80
C ASP A 122 -21.76 5.24 -3.16
N ILE A 123 -20.90 5.80 -4.01
CA ILE A 123 -20.75 5.40 -5.42
C ILE A 123 -19.60 4.40 -5.63
N LEU A 124 -18.52 4.42 -4.83
CA LEU A 124 -17.34 3.57 -5.01
C LEU A 124 -16.69 3.21 -3.67
N ILE A 125 -16.22 1.97 -3.53
CA ILE A 125 -15.49 1.54 -2.32
C ILE A 125 -14.03 1.97 -2.44
N VAL A 126 -13.84 3.28 -2.42
CA VAL A 126 -12.58 3.97 -2.74
C VAL A 126 -11.45 3.55 -1.80
N SER A 127 -11.73 3.26 -0.53
CA SER A 127 -10.68 2.99 0.46
C SER A 127 -9.79 1.77 0.16
N HIS A 128 -10.35 0.64 -0.28
CA HIS A 128 -9.55 -0.57 -0.58
C HIS A 128 -8.85 -0.49 -1.94
N PHE A 129 -9.56 0.03 -2.94
CA PHE A 129 -9.00 0.28 -4.26
C PHE A 129 -7.87 1.31 -4.21
N SER A 130 -8.04 2.40 -3.47
CA SER A 130 -7.03 3.45 -3.34
C SER A 130 -5.79 2.98 -2.61
N LEU A 131 -5.91 2.13 -1.59
CA LEU A 131 -4.73 1.54 -0.93
C LEU A 131 -3.95 0.64 -1.90
N LEU A 132 -4.64 -0.25 -2.61
CA LEU A 132 -4.00 -1.15 -3.58
C LEU A 132 -3.34 -0.37 -4.72
N LEU A 133 -4.08 0.56 -5.35
CA LEU A 133 -3.58 1.43 -6.41
C LEU A 133 -2.45 2.33 -5.91
N GLY A 134 -2.56 2.87 -4.70
CA GLY A 134 -1.55 3.72 -4.09
C GLY A 134 -0.21 3.00 -3.89
N CYS A 135 -0.23 1.70 -3.59
CA CYS A 135 0.97 0.86 -3.55
C CYS A 135 1.45 0.42 -4.95
N ALA A 136 0.54 0.03 -5.83
CA ALA A 136 0.88 -0.55 -7.13
C ALA A 136 1.35 0.48 -8.18
N LEU A 137 0.80 1.70 -8.16
CA LEU A 137 1.12 2.72 -9.18
C LEU A 137 2.60 3.15 -9.16
N PRO A 138 3.21 3.48 -8.00
CA PRO A 138 4.64 3.81 -7.95
C PRO A 138 5.53 2.67 -8.46
N GLU A 139 5.17 1.41 -8.18
CA GLU A 139 5.87 0.25 -8.70
C GLU A 139 5.76 0.16 -10.23
N TRP A 140 4.55 0.21 -10.78
CA TRP A 140 4.34 0.16 -12.24
C TRP A 140 5.04 1.29 -12.99
N LEU A 141 5.05 2.49 -12.42
CA LEU A 141 5.79 3.62 -12.97
C LEU A 141 7.30 3.36 -12.91
N SER A 142 7.82 2.85 -11.79
CA SER A 142 9.26 2.53 -11.67
C SER A 142 9.74 1.37 -12.56
N LEU A 143 8.87 0.41 -12.89
CA LEU A 143 9.19 -0.64 -13.86
C LEU A 143 9.33 -0.08 -15.28
N ARG A 144 8.61 1.01 -15.58
CA ARG A 144 8.70 1.71 -16.87
C ARG A 144 9.88 2.66 -16.93
N TYR A 145 10.16 3.33 -15.82
CA TYR A 145 11.19 4.36 -15.64
C TYR A 145 12.17 3.87 -14.58
N ASN A 146 13.36 3.41 -15.01
CA ASN A 146 14.36 2.74 -14.17
C ASN A 146 15.10 3.71 -13.23
N ASP A 147 14.33 4.58 -12.60
CA ASP A 147 14.77 5.79 -11.93
C ASP A 147 14.63 5.58 -10.42
N ARG A 148 15.74 5.14 -9.83
CA ARG A 148 16.03 5.05 -8.38
C ARG A 148 15.42 3.85 -7.62
N PRO A 149 16.21 3.21 -6.74
CA PRO A 149 15.82 1.98 -6.05
C PRO A 149 14.70 2.15 -5.00
N LEU A 150 14.48 3.37 -4.48
CA LEU A 150 13.43 3.65 -3.50
C LEU A 150 12.08 4.01 -4.13
N ALA A 151 12.06 4.42 -5.39
CA ALA A 151 10.85 4.86 -6.07
C ALA A 151 9.70 3.83 -6.04
N PRO A 152 9.92 2.51 -6.30
CA PRO A 152 8.83 1.53 -6.20
C PRO A 152 8.24 1.41 -4.80
N PHE A 153 9.01 1.70 -3.75
CA PHE A 153 8.55 1.62 -2.36
C PHE A 153 7.70 2.83 -1.93
N ALA A 154 7.60 3.89 -2.75
CA ALA A 154 6.99 5.16 -2.37
C ALA A 154 5.58 4.98 -1.78
N GLY A 155 4.72 4.20 -2.45
CA GLY A 155 3.34 4.00 -1.99
C GLY A 155 3.26 3.22 -0.68
N ILE A 156 4.07 2.18 -0.54
CA ILE A 156 4.09 1.35 0.67
C ILE A 156 4.65 2.16 1.86
N LEU A 157 5.68 2.98 1.64
CA LEU A 157 6.26 3.82 2.66
C LEU A 157 5.31 4.95 3.10
N SER A 158 4.70 5.67 2.16
CA SER A 158 3.84 6.81 2.49
C SER A 158 2.53 6.38 3.14
N LEU A 159 1.82 5.40 2.57
CA LEU A 159 0.52 4.95 3.08
C LEU A 159 0.69 4.00 4.26
N GLY A 160 1.65 3.10 4.15
CA GLY A 160 1.84 2.05 5.13
C GLY A 160 2.47 2.57 6.41
N ILE A 161 3.61 3.25 6.28
CA ILE A 161 4.45 3.62 7.42
C ILE A 161 4.16 5.05 7.86
N GLY A 162 4.24 6.01 6.93
CA GLY A 162 4.03 7.44 7.21
C GLY A 162 2.64 7.72 7.78
N ASP A 163 1.60 7.37 7.03
CA ASP A 163 0.19 7.63 7.41
C ASP A 163 -0.22 6.85 8.69
N THR A 164 0.33 5.65 8.91
CA THR A 164 0.12 4.91 10.16
C THR A 164 0.77 5.60 11.35
N MET A 165 2.06 5.91 11.28
CA MET A 165 2.78 6.54 12.38
C MET A 165 2.26 7.94 12.67
N ALA A 166 1.87 8.70 11.63
CA ALA A 166 1.29 10.02 11.80
C ALA A 166 -0.03 9.97 12.58
N SER A 167 -0.90 9.01 12.26
CA SER A 167 -2.16 8.84 12.97
C SER A 167 -2.02 8.28 14.39
N MET A 168 -1.15 7.29 14.61
CA MET A 168 -0.96 6.65 15.92
C MET A 168 -0.33 7.62 16.91
N VAL A 169 0.74 8.31 16.51
CA VAL A 169 1.41 9.29 17.36
C VAL A 169 0.53 10.54 17.52
N GLY A 170 -0.12 10.98 16.44
CA GLY A 170 -1.04 12.11 16.51
C GLY A 170 -2.23 11.88 17.44
N HIS A 171 -2.76 10.65 17.48
CA HIS A 171 -3.84 10.29 18.40
C HIS A 171 -3.37 10.19 19.86
N LYS A 172 -2.20 9.61 20.11
CA LYS A 172 -1.70 9.35 21.47
C LYS A 172 -0.99 10.53 22.12
N TYR A 173 -0.27 11.33 21.33
CA TYR A 173 0.64 12.38 21.81
C TYR A 173 0.39 13.74 21.15
N GLY A 174 -0.59 13.86 20.25
CA GLY A 174 -0.84 15.09 19.53
C GLY A 174 -1.45 16.17 20.41
N VAL A 175 -0.75 17.31 20.53
CA VAL A 175 -1.21 18.49 21.27
C VAL A 175 -1.46 19.64 20.31
N LEU A 176 -0.51 19.89 19.42
CA LEU A 176 -0.56 20.99 18.46
C LEU A 176 -1.25 20.57 17.16
N ARG A 177 -2.44 21.12 16.91
CA ARG A 177 -3.21 20.85 15.69
C ARG A 177 -2.88 21.84 14.58
N TRP A 178 -2.84 21.35 13.34
CA TRP A 178 -2.64 22.19 12.15
C TRP A 178 -3.80 23.16 11.90
N SER A 179 -5.03 22.74 12.22
CA SER A 179 -6.24 23.55 12.10
C SER A 179 -7.06 23.47 13.37
N LYS A 180 -7.77 24.56 13.71
CA LYS A 180 -8.68 24.63 14.87
C LYS A 180 -9.80 23.60 14.81
N THR A 181 -10.20 23.18 13.60
CA THR A 181 -11.26 22.19 13.36
C THR A 181 -10.73 20.81 12.93
N GLY A 182 -9.45 20.71 12.59
CA GLY A 182 -8.84 19.49 12.04
C GLY A 182 -8.41 18.49 13.12
N ARG A 183 -8.31 17.21 12.74
CA ARG A 183 -7.79 16.13 13.60
C ARG A 183 -6.29 15.87 13.44
N LYS A 184 -5.65 16.45 12.43
CA LYS A 184 -4.22 16.27 12.13
C LYS A 184 -3.36 17.15 13.06
N THR A 185 -2.29 16.57 13.57
CA THR A 185 -1.38 17.21 14.52
C THR A 185 0.03 17.32 13.97
N ILE A 186 0.76 18.33 14.46
CA ILE A 186 2.16 18.57 14.07
C ILE A 186 3.01 17.39 14.55
N GLU A 187 2.79 16.90 15.78
CA GLU A 187 3.52 15.76 16.34
C GLU A 187 3.29 14.48 15.52
N GLY A 188 2.06 14.26 15.06
CA GLY A 188 1.76 13.16 14.14
C GLY A 188 2.52 13.32 12.83
N THR A 189 2.47 14.50 12.21
CA THR A 189 3.16 14.75 10.94
C THR A 189 4.67 14.52 11.04
N VAL A 190 5.29 15.02 12.11
CA VAL A 190 6.73 14.81 12.38
C VAL A 190 7.03 13.33 12.59
N ALA A 191 6.19 12.59 13.31
CA ALA A 191 6.38 11.16 13.50
C ALA A 191 6.24 10.36 12.20
N GLY A 192 5.29 10.73 11.33
CA GLY A 192 5.14 10.15 10.00
C GLY A 192 6.41 10.34 9.16
N ILE A 193 6.89 11.58 9.03
CA ILE A 193 8.12 11.90 8.29
C ILE A 193 9.32 11.16 8.87
N ALA A 194 9.52 11.21 10.19
CA ALA A 194 10.64 10.55 10.86
C ALA A 194 10.62 9.03 10.66
N SER A 195 9.43 8.41 10.69
CA SER A 195 9.28 6.97 10.48
C SER A 195 9.64 6.53 9.06
N VAL A 196 9.21 7.29 8.04
CA VAL A 196 9.56 7.03 6.64
C VAL A 196 11.07 7.17 6.44
N LEU A 197 11.68 8.23 6.98
CA LEU A 197 13.13 8.42 6.91
C LEU A 197 13.91 7.30 7.60
N ALA A 198 13.46 6.87 8.79
CA ALA A 198 14.09 5.78 9.52
C ALA A 198 14.03 4.45 8.74
N VAL A 199 12.89 4.15 8.10
CA VAL A 199 12.75 2.93 7.29
C VAL A 199 13.61 3.02 6.03
N CYS A 200 13.63 4.17 5.34
CA CYS A 200 14.52 4.38 4.21
C CYS A 200 15.99 4.23 4.61
N PHE A 201 16.38 4.67 5.81
CA PHE A 201 17.75 4.50 6.31
C PHE A 201 18.15 3.03 6.43
N VAL A 202 17.22 2.15 6.81
CA VAL A 202 17.45 0.69 6.88
C VAL A 202 17.36 0.04 5.50
N LEU A 203 16.42 0.50 4.66
CA LEU A 203 16.12 -0.10 3.36
C LEU A 203 17.20 0.19 2.32
N VAL A 204 17.75 1.41 2.29
CA VAL A 204 18.76 1.83 1.29
C VAL A 204 20.01 0.95 1.32
N PRO A 205 20.66 0.67 2.46
CA PRO A 205 21.82 -0.23 2.51
C PRO A 205 21.49 -1.66 2.07
N HIS A 206 20.27 -2.14 2.37
CA HIS A 206 19.83 -3.47 1.99
C HIS A 206 19.54 -3.59 0.48
N LEU A 207 19.10 -2.49 -0.15
CA LEU A 207 18.98 -2.41 -1.61
C LEU A 207 20.34 -2.17 -2.28
N ALA A 208 21.27 -1.46 -1.63
CA ALA A 208 22.62 -1.26 -2.15
C ALA A 208 23.42 -2.57 -2.23
N SER A 209 23.25 -3.47 -1.24
CA SER A 209 23.91 -4.79 -1.25
C SER A 209 23.46 -5.70 -2.41
N THR A 210 22.31 -5.41 -3.03
CA THR A 210 21.77 -6.14 -4.19
C THR A 210 22.20 -5.55 -5.54
N GLY A 211 23.10 -4.57 -5.55
CA GLY A 211 23.74 -4.04 -6.77
C GLY A 211 23.16 -2.71 -7.27
N TYR A 212 22.24 -2.09 -6.54
CA TYR A 212 21.73 -0.76 -6.86
C TYR A 212 22.69 0.32 -6.38
N LEU A 213 23.04 1.27 -7.25
CA LEU A 213 23.93 2.40 -6.95
C LEU A 213 23.41 3.17 -5.72
N LEU A 214 24.33 3.44 -4.79
CA LEU A 214 24.08 4.21 -3.58
C LEU A 214 23.37 5.52 -3.91
N ILE A 215 22.35 5.86 -3.13
CA ILE A 215 21.86 7.23 -3.02
C ILE A 215 23.02 8.02 -2.40
N GLU A 216 23.86 8.63 -3.24
CA GLU A 216 24.98 9.45 -2.76
C GLU A 216 24.49 10.71 -2.03
N ASN A 217 23.24 11.13 -2.27
CA ASN A 217 22.66 12.31 -1.67
C ASN A 217 21.31 12.01 -1.00
N TRP A 218 21.25 12.12 0.33
CA TRP A 218 20.03 11.93 1.13
C TRP A 218 19.07 13.12 1.05
N MET A 219 19.51 14.27 0.51
CA MET A 219 18.70 15.49 0.46
C MET A 219 17.37 15.32 -0.30
N PRO A 220 17.31 14.71 -1.50
CA PRO A 220 16.04 14.51 -2.20
C PRO A 220 15.06 13.66 -1.41
N LEU A 221 15.55 12.64 -0.68
CA LEU A 221 14.72 11.79 0.17
C LEU A 221 14.13 12.59 1.35
N ILE A 222 14.94 13.41 2.02
CA ILE A 222 14.48 14.26 3.13
C ILE A 222 13.42 15.25 2.64
N VAL A 223 13.66 15.90 1.50
CA VAL A 223 12.72 16.84 0.89
C VAL A 223 11.43 16.12 0.49
N ALA A 224 11.54 14.96 -0.19
CA ALA A 224 10.40 14.17 -0.63
C ALA A 224 9.51 13.73 0.55
N ALA A 225 10.12 13.19 1.61
CA ALA A 225 9.40 12.75 2.80
C ALA A 225 8.73 13.94 3.51
N THR A 226 9.44 15.07 3.63
CA THR A 226 8.92 16.27 4.30
C THR A 226 7.74 16.87 3.54
N VAL A 227 7.87 17.06 2.23
CA VAL A 227 6.79 17.62 1.39
C VAL A 227 5.57 16.69 1.38
N SER A 228 5.78 15.38 1.27
CA SER A 228 4.68 14.41 1.27
C SER A 228 3.97 14.33 2.63
N GLY A 229 4.71 14.38 3.74
CA GLY A 229 4.13 14.43 5.08
C GLY A 229 3.36 15.72 5.36
N LEU A 230 3.87 16.87 4.89
CA LEU A 230 3.13 18.13 4.95
C LEU A 230 1.86 18.07 4.10
N LEU A 231 1.94 17.52 2.89
CA LEU A 231 0.77 17.35 2.03
C LEU A 231 -0.30 16.50 2.71
N GLU A 232 0.08 15.40 3.36
CA GLU A 232 -0.83 14.56 4.16
C GLU A 232 -1.52 15.34 5.29
N ALA A 233 -0.83 16.30 5.90
CA ALA A 233 -1.38 17.13 6.95
C ALA A 233 -2.44 18.12 6.44
N TYR A 234 -2.34 18.55 5.17
CA TYR A 234 -3.26 19.51 4.54
C TYR A 234 -4.38 18.86 3.73
N THR A 235 -4.22 17.63 3.24
CA THR A 235 -5.22 16.94 2.41
C THR A 235 -6.09 15.98 3.22
N GLU A 236 -7.42 16.05 3.10
CA GLU A 236 -8.34 15.19 3.86
C GLU A 236 -9.04 14.07 3.05
N GLN A 237 -9.13 14.17 1.71
CA GLN A 237 -10.09 13.35 0.93
C GLN A 237 -9.49 12.41 -0.13
N LEU A 238 -8.24 12.58 -0.57
CA LEU A 238 -7.62 11.76 -1.63
C LEU A 238 -6.17 11.35 -1.30
N ASP A 239 -5.86 11.25 -0.01
CA ASP A 239 -4.53 10.96 0.52
C ASP A 239 -3.98 9.62 -0.01
N ASN A 240 -4.80 8.58 -0.04
CA ASN A 240 -4.38 7.22 -0.38
C ASN A 240 -3.87 7.01 -1.82
N ALA A 241 -4.27 7.84 -2.78
CA ALA A 241 -3.82 7.71 -4.18
C ALA A 241 -2.86 8.82 -4.58
N PHE A 242 -3.07 10.04 -4.07
CA PHE A 242 -2.32 11.21 -4.50
C PHE A 242 -0.95 11.30 -3.82
N ILE A 243 -0.87 11.05 -2.51
CA ILE A 243 0.38 11.19 -1.74
C ILE A 243 1.47 10.23 -2.24
N PRO A 244 1.18 8.94 -2.53
CA PRO A 244 2.16 8.02 -3.12
C PRO A 244 2.79 8.54 -4.41
N LEU A 245 1.97 9.13 -5.29
CA LEU A 245 2.42 9.63 -6.59
C LEU A 245 3.27 10.88 -6.44
N VAL A 246 2.88 11.79 -5.54
CA VAL A 246 3.70 12.96 -5.22
C VAL A 246 5.03 12.52 -4.61
N PHE A 247 5.00 11.59 -3.64
CA PHE A 247 6.22 11.08 -3.03
C PHE A 247 7.14 10.40 -4.06
N TYR A 248 6.59 9.55 -4.94
CA TYR A 248 7.29 8.95 -6.08
C TYR A 248 7.93 10.02 -6.97
N SER A 249 7.17 11.02 -7.40
CA SER A 249 7.67 12.07 -8.30
C SER A 249 8.83 12.86 -7.68
N LEU A 250 8.75 13.17 -6.38
CA LEU A 250 9.81 13.85 -5.64
C LEU A 250 11.05 12.97 -5.44
N LEU A 251 10.88 11.66 -5.32
CA LEU A 251 12.01 10.72 -5.30
C LEU A 251 12.69 10.62 -6.67
N CYS A 252 12.00 10.84 -7.77
CA CYS A 252 12.57 10.79 -9.12
C CYS A 252 13.31 12.08 -9.53
N LEU A 253 13.04 13.22 -8.88
CA LEU A 253 13.76 14.50 -9.07
C LEU A 253 15.18 14.42 -8.49
#